data_AF-Q3KPX9-F1
#
_entry.id   AF-Q3KPX9-F1
#
_cell.length_a   1.000
_cell.length_b   1.000
_cell.length_c   1.000
_cell.angle_alpha   90.00
_cell.angle_beta   90.00
_cell.angle_gamma   90.00
#
_symmetry.space_group_name_H-M   'P 1'
#
loop_
_entity.id
_entity.type
_entity.pdbx_description
1 polymer ?
#
loop_
_entity_poly.entity_id
_entity_poly.type
_entity_poly.pdbx_seq_one_letter_code
_entity_poly.pdbx_strand_id
1 'polypeptide(L)'
;PIPVEQLDRILLSGEFMVRKGKTQLHKWTERQVALCGTSLIVSSVKDCQAGKMHILPLVEGKIEEIKRRPQCLAFYSSGAQAQMYHVSFKSPADYQRWYRQASIVVSQRPGAVDLSCQSLEGVPEHLFYSQDITSLNLRHNFMNLQSSGGISTLCSLQTLNLDGNLLTSLPEELGSLQQLSTFGLAFSDLSSIPKVYEKLIALEKLCMAGNRLEALSLQILNNMPHLNHIDVRMNLITHIASSSLAGINHITYIDVRDNRLTALDLSCLGNLEQLHCERNRLQELSLCGFSLKSVFASFNSMSFISLCYSLL
;
A
#
# COMPACT_ATOMS: atom_id res chain seq x y z
N PRO A 1 13.46 15.50 -0.46
CA PRO A 1 12.64 16.46 0.32
C PRO A 1 11.39 16.85 -0.48
N ILE A 2 10.20 16.52 0.03
CA ILE A 2 8.91 16.89 -0.57
C ILE A 2 8.78 18.43 -0.55
N PRO A 3 8.35 19.10 -1.63
CA PRO A 3 8.12 20.54 -1.63
C PRO A 3 7.21 20.97 -0.47
N VAL A 4 7.56 22.07 0.22
CA VAL A 4 6.80 22.58 1.39
C VAL A 4 5.31 22.81 1.05
N GLU A 5 5.03 23.26 -0.18
CA GLU A 5 3.66 23.47 -0.68
C GLU A 5 2.85 22.16 -0.85
N GLN A 6 3.51 21.02 -1.09
CA GLN A 6 2.86 19.70 -1.15
C GLN A 6 2.63 19.14 0.26
N LEU A 7 3.59 19.35 1.17
CA LEU A 7 3.46 18.97 2.59
C LEU A 7 2.26 19.66 3.24
N ASP A 8 2.04 20.95 2.97
CA ASP A 8 0.92 21.69 3.54
C ASP A 8 -0.45 21.09 3.21
N ARG A 9 -0.61 20.33 2.12
CA ARG A 9 -1.90 19.72 1.75
C ARG A 9 -2.24 18.48 2.58
N ILE A 10 -1.24 17.83 3.18
CA ILE A 10 -1.32 16.46 3.70
C ILE A 10 -0.89 16.38 5.16
N LEU A 11 0.08 17.20 5.52
CA LEU A 11 0.62 17.40 6.84
C LEU A 11 0.14 18.76 7.34
N LEU A 12 -0.77 18.78 8.30
CA LEU A 12 -0.98 20.01 9.05
C LEU A 12 0.18 20.14 10.03
N SER A 13 0.98 21.20 9.91
CA SER A 13 2.05 21.46 10.87
C SER A 13 2.14 22.94 11.23
N GLY A 14 2.74 23.23 12.39
CA GLY A 14 2.99 24.60 12.82
C GLY A 14 3.44 24.69 14.27
N GLU A 15 3.84 25.90 14.66
CA GLU A 15 4.23 26.22 16.03
C GLU A 15 3.04 26.73 16.82
N PHE A 16 2.64 25.97 17.84
CA PHE A 16 1.47 26.26 18.66
C PHE A 16 1.80 26.19 20.14
N MET A 17 0.97 26.87 20.94
CA MET A 17 1.01 26.69 22.39
C MET A 17 0.34 25.37 22.73
N VAL A 18 1.08 24.48 23.38
CA VAL A 18 0.63 23.13 23.72
C VAL A 18 0.69 22.89 25.22
N ARG A 19 -0.28 22.14 25.73
CA ARG A 19 -0.32 21.65 27.12
C ARG A 19 -0.66 20.16 27.17
N LYS A 20 0.15 19.35 27.84
CA LYS A 20 -0.10 17.92 28.08
C LYS A 20 -1.00 17.71 29.30
N GLY A 21 -1.92 16.74 29.23
CA GLY A 21 -2.67 16.21 30.37
C GLY A 21 -3.91 17.01 30.80
N LYS A 22 -4.68 16.39 31.70
CA LYS A 22 -5.96 16.92 32.23
C LYS A 22 -5.78 18.02 33.28
N THR A 23 -4.73 17.94 34.10
CA THR A 23 -4.50 18.86 35.22
C THR A 23 -3.94 20.21 34.76
N GLN A 24 -4.33 21.31 35.42
CA GLN A 24 -3.78 22.66 35.15
C GLN A 24 -2.32 22.83 35.59
N LEU A 25 -1.73 21.80 36.20
CA LEU A 25 -0.36 21.79 36.70
C LEU A 25 0.69 21.88 35.58
N HIS A 26 0.37 21.40 34.38
CA HIS A 26 1.27 21.50 33.23
C HIS A 26 1.19 22.88 32.58
N LYS A 27 2.34 23.56 32.49
CA LYS A 27 2.46 24.86 31.83
C LYS A 27 2.25 24.72 30.32
N TRP A 28 1.63 25.75 29.74
CA TRP A 28 1.59 25.91 28.29
C TRP A 28 2.98 26.24 27.77
N THR A 29 3.40 25.58 26.71
CA THR A 29 4.71 25.77 26.10
C THR A 29 4.58 25.74 24.60
N GLU A 30 5.37 26.56 23.90
CA GLU A 30 5.44 26.53 22.45
C GLU A 30 6.08 25.21 21.99
N ARG A 31 5.44 24.55 21.04
CA ARG A 31 5.83 23.25 20.49
C ARG A 31 5.58 23.26 18.99
N GLN A 32 6.43 22.54 18.27
CA GLN A 32 6.12 22.14 16.91
C GLN A 32 5.08 21.03 16.99
N VAL A 33 3.97 21.19 16.28
CA VAL A 33 2.90 20.20 16.21
C VAL A 33 2.68 19.82 14.77
N ALA A 34 2.51 18.53 14.51
CA ALA A 34 2.15 17.98 13.22
C ALA A 34 0.99 16.99 13.37
N LEU A 35 0.04 17.01 12.45
CA LEU A 35 -0.97 15.98 12.27
C LEU A 35 -0.63 15.22 10.99
N CYS A 36 -0.20 13.96 11.12
CA CYS A 36 0.23 13.12 10.02
C CYS A 36 -0.31 11.69 10.19
N GLY A 37 -0.94 11.15 9.15
CA GLY A 37 -1.56 9.82 9.22
C GLY A 37 -2.57 9.71 10.36
N THR A 38 -2.35 8.75 11.26
CA THR A 38 -3.19 8.47 12.43
C THR A 38 -2.83 9.27 13.67
N SER A 39 -1.78 10.09 13.63
CA SER A 39 -1.12 10.59 14.84
C SER A 39 -0.96 12.11 14.89
N LEU A 40 -1.10 12.64 16.11
CA LEU A 40 -0.62 13.97 16.49
C LEU A 40 0.81 13.86 17.02
N ILE A 41 1.74 14.53 16.38
CA ILE A 41 3.15 14.57 16.75
C ILE A 41 3.43 15.92 17.41
N VAL A 42 4.00 15.88 18.61
CA VAL A 42 4.36 17.08 19.39
C VAL A 42 5.85 17.02 19.73
N SER A 43 6.62 18.00 19.27
CA SER A 43 8.05 18.07 19.50
C SER A 43 8.50 19.43 20.07
N SER A 44 9.68 19.44 20.70
CA SER A 44 10.32 20.67 21.14
C SER A 44 10.67 21.54 19.93
N VAL A 45 10.41 22.85 19.98
CA VAL A 45 10.81 23.80 18.92
C VAL A 45 12.34 23.84 18.75
N LYS A 46 13.09 23.68 19.84
CA LYS A 46 14.56 23.74 19.84
C LYS A 46 15.23 22.42 19.45
N ASP A 47 14.54 21.30 19.66
CA ASP A 47 15.08 19.95 19.50
C ASP A 47 14.32 19.14 18.44
N CYS A 48 13.61 19.81 17.52
CA CYS A 48 12.77 19.15 16.53
C CYS A 48 13.58 18.21 15.61
N GLN A 49 14.87 18.50 15.41
CA GLN A 49 15.81 17.64 14.68
C GLN A 49 16.51 16.59 15.56
N ALA A 50 16.47 16.71 16.89
CA ALA A 50 17.16 15.83 17.83
C ALA A 50 16.29 14.67 18.37
N GLY A 51 15.11 14.45 17.78
CA GLY A 51 14.33 13.21 17.94
C GLY A 51 13.47 13.08 19.20
N LYS A 52 13.42 14.07 20.10
CA LYS A 52 12.47 14.05 21.24
C LYS A 52 11.08 14.49 20.79
N MET A 53 10.31 13.51 20.32
CA MET A 53 8.92 13.71 19.88
C MET A 53 7.97 12.84 20.69
N HIS A 54 6.79 13.39 20.97
CA HIS A 54 5.67 12.63 21.50
C HIS A 54 4.69 12.35 20.37
N ILE A 55 4.42 11.06 20.15
CA ILE A 55 3.46 10.60 19.15
C ILE A 55 2.19 10.20 19.90
N LEU A 56 1.08 10.84 19.57
CA LEU A 56 -0.23 10.59 20.14
C LEU A 56 -1.13 10.01 19.04
N PRO A 57 -1.37 8.69 19.04
CA PRO A 57 -2.35 8.08 18.14
C PRO A 57 -3.73 8.68 18.41
N LEU A 58 -4.40 9.15 17.37
CA LEU A 58 -5.72 9.78 17.45
C LEU A 58 -6.85 8.83 17.06
N VAL A 59 -6.56 7.75 16.35
CA VAL A 59 -7.60 6.81 15.91
C VAL A 59 -8.28 6.18 17.12
N GLU A 60 -9.62 6.06 17.06
CA GLU A 60 -10.50 5.71 18.20
C GLU A 60 -10.40 6.65 19.41
N GLY A 61 -9.68 7.75 19.25
CA GLY A 61 -9.54 8.81 20.23
C GLY A 61 -10.75 9.74 20.22
N LYS A 62 -10.49 10.99 20.61
CA LYS A 62 -11.49 12.04 20.60
C LYS A 62 -10.84 13.37 20.29
N ILE A 63 -11.62 14.28 19.68
CA ILE A 63 -11.28 15.69 19.62
C ILE A 63 -12.41 16.50 20.23
N GLU A 64 -12.07 17.44 21.10
CA GLU A 64 -13.04 18.31 21.74
C GLU A 64 -12.62 19.77 21.66
N GLU A 65 -13.60 20.65 21.49
CA GLU A 65 -13.41 22.08 21.66
C GLU A 65 -13.37 22.45 23.15
N ILE A 66 -12.41 23.29 23.52
CA ILE A 66 -12.30 23.81 24.89
C ILE A 66 -13.07 25.12 25.03
N LYS A 67 -14.30 25.03 25.54
CA LYS A 67 -15.20 26.20 25.73
C LYS A 67 -14.59 27.39 26.49
N ARG A 68 -13.63 27.15 27.39
CA ARG A 68 -13.01 28.19 28.23
C ARG A 68 -11.81 28.89 27.57
N ARG A 69 -11.36 28.45 26.39
CA ARG A 69 -10.23 29.05 25.69
C ARG A 69 -10.55 29.06 24.18
N PRO A 70 -10.77 30.24 23.57
CA PRO A 70 -11.10 30.31 22.15
C PRO A 70 -9.98 29.70 21.30
N GLN A 71 -10.35 29.08 20.19
CA GLN A 71 -9.41 28.47 19.23
C GLN A 71 -8.50 27.42 19.88
N CYS A 72 -9.04 26.60 20.78
CA CYS A 72 -8.30 25.54 21.46
C CYS A 72 -8.99 24.19 21.27
N LEU A 73 -8.22 23.20 20.82
CA LEU A 73 -8.66 21.81 20.68
C LEU A 73 -7.95 20.94 21.70
N ALA A 74 -8.67 19.96 22.24
CA ALA A 74 -8.14 18.85 23.00
C ALA A 74 -8.14 17.60 22.13
N PHE A 75 -6.98 16.95 22.06
CA PHE A 75 -6.75 15.70 21.35
C PHE A 75 -6.54 14.59 22.38
N TYR A 76 -7.23 13.48 22.17
CA TYR A 76 -7.24 12.33 23.07
C TYR A 76 -6.80 11.09 22.30
N SER A 77 -5.90 10.29 22.87
CA SER A 77 -5.72 8.91 22.40
C SER A 77 -6.81 8.00 22.99
N SER A 78 -6.99 6.83 22.40
CA SER A 78 -7.87 5.78 22.93
C SER A 78 -7.23 5.04 24.13
N GLY A 79 -8.04 4.27 24.86
CA GLY A 79 -7.59 3.33 25.90
C GLY A 79 -7.60 3.84 27.35
N ALA A 80 -7.36 2.91 28.30
CA ALA A 80 -7.39 3.18 29.74
C ALA A 80 -6.31 4.17 30.23
N GLN A 81 -5.21 4.28 29.49
CA GLN A 81 -4.13 5.26 29.73
C GLN A 81 -4.13 6.39 28.68
N ALA A 82 -5.33 6.79 28.23
CA ALA A 82 -5.50 7.84 27.23
C ALA A 82 -4.67 9.10 27.56
N GLN A 83 -3.75 9.42 26.66
CA GLN A 83 -2.98 10.65 26.73
C GLN A 83 -3.80 11.79 26.12
N MET A 84 -3.51 13.00 26.58
CA MET A 84 -4.24 14.20 26.20
C MET A 84 -3.27 15.33 25.89
N TYR A 85 -3.53 16.03 24.79
CA TYR A 85 -2.83 17.25 24.42
C TYR A 85 -3.84 18.35 24.07
N HIS A 86 -3.62 19.55 24.61
CA HIS A 86 -4.35 20.75 24.21
C HIS A 86 -3.48 21.57 23.28
N VAL A 87 -4.03 22.01 22.15
CA VAL A 87 -3.36 22.87 21.18
C VAL A 87 -4.15 24.15 21.01
N SER A 88 -3.51 25.29 21.23
CA SER A 88 -4.09 26.63 21.06
C SER A 88 -3.61 27.20 19.73
N PHE A 89 -4.55 27.48 18.83
CA PHE A 89 -4.29 28.02 17.50
C PHE A 89 -4.23 29.54 17.54
N LYS A 90 -3.45 30.13 16.62
CA LYS A 90 -3.24 31.58 16.52
C LYS A 90 -4.33 32.26 15.69
N SER A 91 -4.98 31.52 14.79
CA SER A 91 -6.02 32.02 13.89
C SER A 91 -7.29 31.13 13.89
N PRO A 92 -8.48 31.71 13.65
CA PRO A 92 -9.69 30.91 13.44
C PRO A 92 -9.60 29.96 12.25
N ALA A 93 -8.87 30.35 11.20
CA ALA A 93 -8.69 29.55 9.99
C ALA A 93 -7.91 28.26 10.27
N ASP A 94 -6.79 28.37 11.00
CA ASP A 94 -5.99 27.20 11.40
C ASP A 94 -6.82 26.28 12.31
N TYR A 95 -7.54 26.85 13.28
CA TYR A 95 -8.41 26.09 14.16
C TYR A 95 -9.42 25.25 13.36
N GLN A 96 -10.14 25.87 12.42
CA GLN A 96 -11.15 25.15 11.62
C GLN A 96 -10.51 24.07 10.74
N ARG A 97 -9.36 24.39 10.12
CA ARG A 97 -8.61 23.45 9.28
C ARG A 97 -8.15 22.21 10.07
N TRP A 98 -7.55 22.44 11.24
CA TRP A 98 -7.10 21.38 12.14
C TRP A 98 -8.26 20.58 12.72
N TYR A 99 -9.34 21.23 13.14
CA TYR A 99 -10.53 20.55 13.65
C TYR A 99 -11.12 19.60 12.62
N ARG A 100 -11.28 20.07 11.37
CA ARG A 100 -11.82 19.26 10.26
C ARG A 100 -10.94 18.04 9.98
N GLN A 101 -9.64 18.24 9.79
CA GLN A 101 -8.73 17.15 9.43
C GLN A 101 -8.60 16.14 10.56
N ALA A 102 -8.42 16.62 11.79
CA ALA A 102 -8.27 15.74 12.93
C ALA A 102 -9.56 14.95 13.21
N SER A 103 -10.74 15.55 12.99
CA SER A 103 -12.02 14.83 13.12
C SER A 103 -12.12 13.67 12.13
N ILE A 104 -11.62 13.84 10.90
CA ILE A 104 -11.52 12.75 9.92
C ILE A 104 -10.62 11.64 10.48
N VAL A 105 -9.41 11.98 10.96
CA VAL A 105 -8.45 11.00 11.50
C VAL A 105 -9.04 10.19 12.65
N VAL A 106 -9.73 10.83 13.61
CA VAL A 106 -10.34 10.12 14.74
C VAL A 106 -11.46 9.16 14.29
N SER A 107 -12.15 9.48 13.19
CA SER A 107 -13.22 8.65 12.63
C SER A 107 -12.73 7.52 11.71
N GLN A 108 -11.44 7.48 11.37
CA GLN A 108 -10.87 6.44 10.51
C GLN A 108 -10.75 5.09 11.23
N ARG A 109 -10.63 4.02 10.44
CA ARG A 109 -10.37 2.67 10.96
C ARG A 109 -8.98 2.64 11.63
N PRO A 110 -8.82 1.93 12.77
CA PRO A 110 -7.53 1.71 13.42
C PRO A 110 -6.43 1.29 12.46
N GLY A 111 -5.30 2.00 12.50
CA GLY A 111 -4.12 1.72 11.69
C GLY A 111 -4.29 1.95 10.18
N ALA A 112 -5.43 2.48 9.71
CA ALA A 112 -5.65 2.78 8.30
C ALA A 112 -5.35 4.25 8.01
N VAL A 113 -4.45 4.50 7.06
CA VAL A 113 -4.07 5.83 6.58
C VAL A 113 -4.36 5.91 5.09
N ASP A 114 -5.19 6.88 4.71
CA ASP A 114 -5.46 7.20 3.31
C ASP A 114 -4.80 8.51 2.89
N LEU A 115 -3.83 8.39 1.99
CA LEU A 115 -3.08 9.47 1.35
C LEU A 115 -3.23 9.41 -0.17
N SER A 116 -4.31 8.83 -0.68
CA SER A 116 -4.57 8.74 -2.11
C SER A 116 -4.95 10.08 -2.72
N CYS A 117 -4.63 10.26 -4.01
CA CYS A 117 -4.98 11.45 -4.79
C CYS A 117 -4.46 12.77 -4.20
N GLN A 118 -3.29 12.76 -3.55
CA GLN A 118 -2.71 13.94 -2.91
C GLN A 118 -1.54 14.56 -3.69
N SER A 119 -1.28 14.07 -4.91
CA SER A 119 -0.14 14.47 -5.74
C SER A 119 1.21 14.28 -5.01
N LEU A 120 1.33 13.23 -4.19
CA LEU A 120 2.55 12.93 -3.44
C LEU A 120 3.66 12.39 -4.33
N GLU A 121 4.88 12.91 -4.15
CA GLU A 121 6.09 12.31 -4.75
C GLU A 121 6.80 11.34 -3.79
N GLY A 122 6.50 11.42 -2.50
CA GLY A 122 7.05 10.55 -1.46
C GLY A 122 6.14 10.48 -0.24
N VAL A 123 6.37 9.50 0.62
CA VAL A 123 5.62 9.39 1.87
C VAL A 123 6.15 10.44 2.85
N PRO A 124 5.28 11.21 3.54
CA PRO A 124 5.72 12.15 4.55
C PRO A 124 6.53 11.46 5.65
N GLU A 125 7.73 11.95 5.96
CA GLU A 125 8.65 11.32 6.93
C GLU A 125 8.01 11.11 8.31
N HIS A 126 7.15 12.04 8.71
CA HIS A 126 6.40 11.99 9.96
C HIS A 126 5.51 10.76 10.09
N LEU A 127 5.08 10.16 8.98
CA LEU A 127 4.24 8.96 8.99
C LEU A 127 5.00 7.77 9.59
N PHE A 128 6.31 7.69 9.38
CA PHE A 128 7.15 6.58 9.84
C PHE A 128 7.34 6.53 11.36
N TYR A 129 6.92 7.57 12.08
CA TYR A 129 6.87 7.55 13.54
C TYR A 129 5.68 6.77 14.09
N SER A 130 4.67 6.50 13.27
CA SER A 130 3.47 5.76 13.68
C SER A 130 3.70 4.25 13.49
N GLN A 131 3.71 3.51 14.59
CA GLN A 131 3.97 2.05 14.58
C GLN A 131 2.68 1.20 14.48
N ASP A 132 1.53 1.85 14.54
CA ASP A 132 0.19 1.26 14.52
C ASP A 132 -0.40 1.15 13.11
N ILE A 133 0.29 1.63 12.08
CA ILE A 133 -0.19 1.59 10.70
C ILE A 133 -0.20 0.15 10.18
N THR A 134 -1.40 -0.33 9.85
CA THR A 134 -1.66 -1.65 9.26
C THR A 134 -2.13 -1.55 7.81
N SER A 135 -2.68 -0.41 7.40
CA SER A 135 -3.14 -0.18 6.04
C SER A 135 -2.72 1.21 5.55
N LEU A 136 -1.99 1.27 4.45
CA LEU A 136 -1.53 2.52 3.84
C LEU A 136 -1.99 2.59 2.39
N ASN A 137 -2.87 3.54 2.09
CA ASN A 137 -3.34 3.82 0.74
C ASN A 137 -2.61 5.05 0.16
N LEU A 138 -1.81 4.82 -0.88
CA LEU A 138 -1.02 5.81 -1.61
C LEU A 138 -1.40 5.85 -3.10
N ARG A 139 -2.59 5.33 -3.45
CA ARG A 139 -3.09 5.27 -4.82
C ARG A 139 -3.16 6.64 -5.49
N HIS A 140 -2.94 6.69 -6.80
CA HIS A 140 -3.10 7.90 -7.63
C HIS A 140 -2.27 9.09 -7.11
N ASN A 141 -0.98 8.85 -6.94
CA ASN A 141 0.01 9.85 -6.59
C ASN A 141 1.13 9.84 -7.66
N PHE A 142 2.22 10.55 -7.40
CA PHE A 142 3.44 10.58 -8.22
C PHE A 142 4.60 9.90 -7.50
N MET A 143 4.33 8.83 -6.76
CA MET A 143 5.28 8.21 -5.84
C MET A 143 6.57 7.79 -6.55
N ASN A 144 7.71 8.18 -5.97
CA ASN A 144 9.03 7.69 -6.36
C ASN A 144 9.68 6.91 -5.21
N LEU A 145 9.51 5.58 -5.24
CA LEU A 145 9.94 4.72 -4.15
C LEU A 145 11.45 4.48 -4.06
N GLN A 146 12.24 4.90 -5.06
CA GLN A 146 13.71 4.83 -4.99
C GLN A 146 14.28 5.77 -3.90
N SER A 147 13.48 6.74 -3.45
CA SER A 147 13.87 7.73 -2.43
C SER A 147 13.10 7.59 -1.10
N SER A 148 12.02 6.80 -1.06
CA SER A 148 11.14 6.69 0.11
C SER A 148 11.57 5.55 1.05
N GLY A 149 12.74 5.67 1.66
CA GLY A 149 13.36 4.62 2.48
C GLY A 149 12.63 4.25 3.78
N GLY A 150 11.54 4.93 4.15
CA GLY A 150 10.87 4.71 5.42
C GLY A 150 9.71 3.69 5.41
N ILE A 151 9.16 3.32 4.25
CA ILE A 151 7.96 2.45 4.22
C ILE A 151 8.26 1.07 4.83
N SER A 152 9.47 0.55 4.60
CA SER A 152 9.96 -0.72 5.16
C SER A 152 10.03 -0.74 6.70
N THR A 153 9.97 0.42 7.36
CA THR A 153 9.95 0.55 8.83
C THR A 153 8.56 0.31 9.43
N LEU A 154 7.51 0.32 8.62
CA LEU A 154 6.13 0.05 9.04
C LEU A 154 5.92 -1.47 9.19
N CYS A 155 6.57 -2.09 10.17
CA CYS A 155 6.61 -3.56 10.34
C CYS A 155 5.22 -4.20 10.58
N SER A 156 4.22 -3.41 10.98
CA SER A 156 2.83 -3.84 11.20
C SER A 156 1.97 -3.76 9.92
N LEU A 157 2.54 -3.31 8.79
CA LEU A 157 1.78 -3.04 7.57
C LEU A 157 1.29 -4.35 6.93
N GLN A 158 -0.03 -4.45 6.76
CA GLN A 158 -0.73 -5.58 6.16
C GLN A 158 -1.28 -5.26 4.77
N THR A 159 -1.62 -4.00 4.53
CA THR A 159 -2.12 -3.52 3.24
C THR A 159 -1.32 -2.31 2.78
N LEU A 160 -0.77 -2.38 1.57
CA LEU A 160 -0.11 -1.27 0.89
C LEU A 160 -0.73 -1.13 -0.50
N ASN A 161 -1.36 0.00 -0.78
CA ASN A 161 -1.88 0.29 -2.12
C ASN A 161 -1.05 1.40 -2.78
N LEU A 162 -0.39 1.06 -3.88
CA LEU A 162 0.38 1.98 -4.73
C LEU A 162 -0.20 2.06 -6.16
N ASP A 163 -1.44 1.65 -6.37
CA ASP A 163 -2.06 1.64 -7.69
C ASP A 163 -2.04 3.03 -8.33
N GLY A 164 -1.89 3.11 -9.65
CA GLY A 164 -1.96 4.37 -10.39
C GLY A 164 -0.83 5.35 -10.06
N ASN A 165 0.34 4.84 -9.68
CA ASN A 165 1.57 5.62 -9.60
C ASN A 165 2.42 5.38 -10.85
N LEU A 166 3.51 6.12 -11.07
CA LEU A 166 4.39 5.94 -12.25
C LEU A 166 5.67 5.16 -11.86
N LEU A 167 5.50 3.99 -11.24
CA LEU A 167 6.59 3.21 -10.62
C LEU A 167 7.28 2.26 -11.61
N THR A 168 8.47 2.62 -12.07
CA THR A 168 9.24 1.70 -12.94
C THR A 168 9.94 0.57 -12.18
N SER A 169 10.11 0.68 -10.87
CA SER A 169 10.73 -0.32 -10.01
C SER A 169 10.36 -0.11 -8.54
N LEU A 170 10.66 -1.11 -7.71
CA LEU A 170 10.45 -1.07 -6.26
C LEU A 170 11.76 -1.25 -5.51
N PRO A 171 11.97 -0.56 -4.37
CA PRO A 171 13.12 -0.76 -3.51
C PRO A 171 13.09 -2.17 -2.87
N GLU A 172 14.25 -2.79 -2.71
CA GLU A 172 14.36 -4.15 -2.16
C GLU A 172 13.95 -4.23 -0.68
N GLU A 173 14.05 -3.11 0.03
CA GLU A 173 13.75 -2.96 1.44
C GLU A 173 12.28 -3.22 1.75
N LEU A 174 11.37 -3.04 0.78
CA LEU A 174 9.96 -3.42 0.95
C LEU A 174 9.77 -4.90 1.26
N GLY A 175 10.77 -5.74 0.94
CA GLY A 175 10.77 -7.16 1.28
C GLY A 175 10.84 -7.41 2.78
N SER A 176 11.12 -6.41 3.63
CA SER A 176 11.06 -6.55 5.09
C SER A 176 9.63 -6.61 5.65
N LEU A 177 8.60 -6.26 4.85
CA LEU A 177 7.21 -6.17 5.28
C LEU A 177 6.55 -7.56 5.35
N GLN A 178 6.97 -8.36 6.33
CA GLN A 178 6.56 -9.76 6.47
C GLN A 178 5.07 -9.98 6.80
N GLN A 179 4.35 -8.93 7.22
CA GLN A 179 2.90 -8.99 7.47
C GLN A 179 2.06 -8.54 6.27
N LEU A 180 2.69 -8.09 5.19
CA LEU A 180 1.99 -7.53 4.04
C LEU A 180 1.26 -8.64 3.27
N SER A 181 -0.07 -8.63 3.35
CA SER A 181 -0.96 -9.63 2.73
C SER A 181 -1.74 -9.06 1.55
N THR A 182 -1.79 -7.74 1.40
CA THR A 182 -2.39 -7.06 0.24
C THR A 182 -1.41 -6.02 -0.29
N PHE A 183 -0.96 -6.20 -1.53
CA PHE A 183 -0.06 -5.27 -2.20
C PHE A 183 -0.61 -4.86 -3.57
N GLY A 184 -1.06 -3.61 -3.69
CA GLY A 184 -1.57 -3.04 -4.93
C GLY A 184 -0.46 -2.36 -5.74
N LEU A 185 -0.25 -2.84 -6.96
CA LEU A 185 0.69 -2.28 -7.94
C LEU A 185 0.05 -2.18 -9.34
N ALA A 186 -1.27 -2.07 -9.41
CA ALA A 186 -1.95 -1.94 -10.69
C ALA A 186 -1.69 -0.56 -11.31
N PHE A 187 -1.58 -0.48 -12.64
CA PHE A 187 -1.38 0.79 -13.35
C PHE A 187 -0.13 1.54 -12.91
N SER A 188 0.99 0.83 -12.76
CA SER A 188 2.24 1.35 -12.20
C SER A 188 3.40 1.48 -13.19
N ASP A 189 3.22 1.27 -14.50
CA ASP A 189 4.29 1.29 -15.51
C ASP A 189 5.43 0.26 -15.33
N LEU A 190 5.24 -0.78 -14.51
CA LEU A 190 6.23 -1.84 -14.26
C LEU A 190 6.44 -2.71 -15.51
N SER A 191 7.69 -2.95 -15.90
CA SER A 191 8.06 -3.81 -17.04
C SER A 191 8.37 -5.26 -16.68
N SER A 192 8.54 -5.55 -15.38
CA SER A 192 8.76 -6.90 -14.85
C SER A 192 8.11 -7.07 -13.48
N ILE A 193 7.88 -8.32 -13.05
CA ILE A 193 7.48 -8.62 -11.66
C ILE A 193 8.66 -8.27 -10.74
N PRO A 194 8.50 -7.36 -9.77
CA PRO A 194 9.59 -6.97 -8.90
C PRO A 194 10.00 -8.11 -7.96
N LYS A 195 11.32 -8.31 -7.76
CA LYS A 195 11.89 -9.34 -6.88
C LYS A 195 11.42 -9.25 -5.42
N VAL A 196 10.86 -8.12 -5.01
CA VAL A 196 10.29 -7.95 -3.67
C VAL A 196 9.22 -8.99 -3.35
N TYR A 197 8.45 -9.44 -4.36
CA TYR A 197 7.42 -10.48 -4.16
C TYR A 197 7.99 -11.81 -3.66
N GLU A 198 9.25 -12.13 -3.97
CA GLU A 198 9.92 -13.34 -3.46
C GLU A 198 10.13 -13.29 -1.93
N LYS A 199 10.16 -12.09 -1.34
CA LYS A 199 10.40 -11.88 0.10
C LYS A 199 9.12 -11.69 0.91
N LEU A 200 7.96 -11.46 0.27
CA LEU A 200 6.70 -11.06 0.90
C LEU A 200 5.80 -12.25 1.22
N ILE A 201 6.23 -13.07 2.17
CA ILE A 201 5.67 -14.40 2.47
C ILE A 201 4.17 -14.45 2.83
N ALA A 202 3.56 -13.31 3.20
CA ALA A 202 2.14 -13.24 3.56
C ALA A 202 1.22 -12.89 2.37
N LEU A 203 1.77 -12.60 1.18
CA LEU A 203 0.98 -12.31 -0.01
C LEU A 203 0.44 -13.58 -0.66
N GLU A 204 -0.88 -13.68 -0.81
CA GLU A 204 -1.48 -14.79 -1.56
C GLU A 204 -1.76 -14.42 -3.02
N LYS A 205 -1.72 -13.12 -3.35
CA LYS A 205 -2.15 -12.59 -4.64
C LYS A 205 -1.10 -11.67 -5.27
N LEU A 206 -0.78 -11.93 -6.53
CA LEU A 206 0.00 -11.05 -7.40
C LEU A 206 -0.96 -10.22 -8.26
N CYS A 207 -1.20 -8.97 -7.88
CA CYS A 207 -2.10 -8.05 -8.58
C CYS A 207 -1.31 -6.97 -9.32
N MET A 208 -1.05 -7.17 -10.60
CA MET A 208 -0.24 -6.30 -11.45
C MET A 208 -0.95 -5.90 -12.75
N ALA A 209 -2.27 -5.77 -12.71
CA ALA A 209 -3.07 -5.34 -13.85
C ALA A 209 -2.65 -3.95 -14.37
N GLY A 210 -2.69 -3.73 -15.69
CA GLY A 210 -2.47 -2.39 -16.26
C GLY A 210 -1.01 -1.92 -16.26
N ASN A 211 -0.05 -2.82 -16.20
CA ASN A 211 1.38 -2.50 -16.26
C ASN A 211 1.95 -2.67 -17.69
N ARG A 212 3.28 -2.73 -17.83
CA ARG A 212 3.99 -2.87 -19.11
C ARG A 212 4.76 -4.19 -19.21
N LEU A 213 4.25 -5.25 -18.58
CA LEU A 213 4.89 -6.57 -18.64
C LEU A 213 4.85 -7.10 -20.08
N GLU A 214 6.00 -7.39 -20.68
CA GLU A 214 6.11 -7.94 -22.06
C GLU A 214 6.21 -9.47 -22.10
N ALA A 215 6.62 -10.07 -20.97
CA ALA A 215 6.80 -11.50 -20.80
C ALA A 215 6.42 -11.91 -19.37
N LEU A 216 5.94 -13.15 -19.20
CA LEU A 216 5.76 -13.77 -17.89
C LEU A 216 6.64 -15.03 -17.82
N SER A 217 7.58 -15.06 -16.87
CA SER A 217 8.37 -16.27 -16.60
C SER A 217 7.71 -17.05 -15.47
N LEU A 218 7.33 -18.31 -15.71
CA LEU A 218 6.75 -19.15 -14.66
C LEU A 218 7.78 -19.60 -13.63
N GLN A 219 9.08 -19.56 -13.97
CA GLN A 219 10.15 -19.94 -13.07
C GLN A 219 10.20 -19.09 -11.79
N ILE A 220 9.86 -17.80 -11.88
CA ILE A 220 9.86 -16.90 -10.71
C ILE A 220 8.83 -17.33 -9.66
N LEU A 221 7.75 -18.01 -10.08
CA LEU A 221 6.69 -18.48 -9.18
C LEU A 221 7.20 -19.53 -8.19
N ASN A 222 8.25 -20.28 -8.52
CA ASN A 222 8.87 -21.24 -7.59
C ASN A 222 9.47 -20.56 -6.35
N ASN A 223 9.86 -19.29 -6.45
CA ASN A 223 10.36 -18.50 -5.34
C ASN A 223 9.21 -17.85 -4.53
N MET A 224 7.95 -18.06 -4.94
CA MET A 224 6.76 -17.47 -4.33
C MET A 224 5.73 -18.54 -3.96
N PRO A 225 6.08 -19.54 -3.13
CA PRO A 225 5.23 -20.72 -2.86
C PRO A 225 3.92 -20.42 -2.11
N HIS A 226 3.77 -19.18 -1.64
CA HIS A 226 2.63 -18.67 -0.90
C HIS A 226 1.54 -18.06 -1.82
N LEU A 227 1.90 -17.69 -3.06
CA LEU A 227 0.94 -17.17 -4.02
C LEU A 227 0.01 -18.28 -4.51
N ASN A 228 -1.26 -17.96 -4.71
CA ASN A 228 -2.22 -18.84 -5.36
C ASN A 228 -2.99 -18.17 -6.50
N HIS A 229 -2.92 -16.84 -6.59
CA HIS A 229 -3.70 -16.03 -7.51
C HIS A 229 -2.81 -15.03 -8.25
N ILE A 230 -2.91 -15.01 -9.57
CA ILE A 230 -2.17 -14.09 -10.44
C ILE A 230 -3.16 -13.29 -11.29
N ASP A 231 -3.13 -11.97 -11.18
CA ASP A 231 -3.80 -11.01 -12.07
C ASP A 231 -2.75 -10.14 -12.76
N VAL A 232 -2.53 -10.39 -14.06
CA VAL A 232 -1.64 -9.62 -14.93
C VAL A 232 -2.39 -9.12 -16.17
N ARG A 233 -3.70 -8.89 -16.05
CA ARG A 233 -4.51 -8.39 -17.17
C ARG A 233 -4.08 -6.99 -17.63
N MET A 234 -4.44 -6.61 -18.85
CA MET A 234 -4.12 -5.28 -19.42
C MET A 234 -2.61 -4.98 -19.37
N ASN A 235 -1.79 -5.96 -19.74
CA ASN A 235 -0.34 -5.80 -19.90
C ASN A 235 0.02 -5.93 -21.39
N LEU A 236 1.31 -6.08 -21.69
CA LEU A 236 1.85 -6.20 -23.04
C LEU A 236 2.39 -7.61 -23.30
N ILE A 237 1.93 -8.62 -22.54
CA ILE A 237 2.55 -9.95 -22.52
C ILE A 237 2.35 -10.61 -23.88
N THR A 238 3.45 -10.99 -24.51
CA THR A 238 3.48 -11.66 -25.83
C THR A 238 3.75 -13.15 -25.72
N HIS A 239 4.46 -13.57 -24.68
CA HIS A 239 4.87 -14.96 -24.46
C HIS A 239 4.99 -15.26 -22.97
N ILE A 240 4.79 -16.54 -22.63
CA ILE A 240 5.07 -17.10 -21.32
C ILE A 240 6.24 -18.05 -21.44
N ALA A 241 7.26 -17.85 -20.61
CA ALA A 241 8.42 -18.73 -20.56
C ALA A 241 8.18 -19.82 -19.51
N SER A 242 8.01 -21.05 -19.99
CA SER A 242 7.96 -22.28 -19.20
C SER A 242 9.27 -23.05 -19.40
N SER A 243 10.22 -22.93 -18.46
CA SER A 243 11.32 -23.88 -18.37
C SER A 243 10.85 -25.08 -17.57
N SER A 244 11.10 -26.29 -18.08
CA SER A 244 10.76 -27.56 -17.43
C SER A 244 11.30 -27.59 -15.98
N LEU A 245 10.42 -27.30 -15.03
CA LEU A 245 10.64 -27.36 -13.60
C LEU A 245 9.59 -28.32 -13.03
N ALA A 246 9.85 -28.87 -11.84
CA ALA A 246 8.84 -29.60 -11.08
C ALA A 246 7.50 -28.82 -11.10
N GLY A 247 6.39 -29.53 -11.29
CA GLY A 247 5.07 -28.90 -11.47
C GLY A 247 4.75 -27.86 -10.38
N ILE A 248 4.26 -26.69 -10.81
CA ILE A 248 3.85 -25.59 -9.92
C ILE A 248 2.44 -25.89 -9.44
N ASN A 249 2.31 -26.23 -8.16
CA ASN A 249 1.06 -26.73 -7.58
C ASN A 249 0.39 -25.77 -6.60
N HIS A 250 0.97 -24.58 -6.38
CA HIS A 250 0.38 -23.57 -5.49
C HIS A 250 -0.57 -22.60 -6.22
N ILE A 251 -0.44 -22.45 -7.54
CA ILE A 251 -1.28 -21.55 -8.34
C ILE A 251 -2.59 -22.21 -8.73
N THR A 252 -3.70 -21.57 -8.37
CA THR A 252 -5.07 -22.03 -8.64
C THR A 252 -5.84 -21.09 -9.56
N TYR A 253 -5.44 -19.82 -9.65
CA TYR A 253 -6.09 -18.82 -10.48
C TYR A 253 -5.08 -18.00 -11.29
N ILE A 254 -5.32 -17.86 -12.59
CA ILE A 254 -4.58 -16.96 -13.48
C ILE A 254 -5.54 -16.12 -14.33
N ASP A 255 -5.29 -14.81 -14.36
CA ASP A 255 -5.91 -13.86 -15.27
C ASP A 255 -4.86 -13.13 -16.11
N VAL A 256 -4.84 -13.45 -17.40
CA VAL A 256 -3.97 -12.86 -18.43
C VAL A 256 -4.80 -12.15 -19.50
N ARG A 257 -6.04 -11.73 -19.18
CA ARG A 257 -6.91 -11.01 -20.15
C ARG A 257 -6.25 -9.74 -20.68
N ASP A 258 -6.68 -9.31 -21.86
CA ASP A 258 -6.25 -8.03 -22.42
C ASP A 258 -4.71 -7.94 -22.56
N ASN A 259 -4.11 -9.00 -23.08
CA ASN A 259 -2.67 -9.07 -23.39
C ASN A 259 -2.48 -9.30 -24.90
N ARG A 260 -1.28 -9.72 -25.32
CA ARG A 260 -0.89 -9.92 -26.72
C ARG A 260 -0.40 -11.35 -26.98
N LEU A 261 -0.81 -12.31 -26.15
CA LEU A 261 -0.36 -13.70 -26.23
C LEU A 261 -0.82 -14.35 -27.54
N THR A 262 0.09 -15.05 -28.22
CA THR A 262 -0.22 -15.87 -29.40
C THR A 262 -0.28 -17.36 -29.11
N ALA A 263 0.43 -17.80 -28.08
CA ALA A 263 0.38 -19.16 -27.55
C ALA A 263 0.46 -19.09 -26.02
N LEU A 264 -0.17 -20.04 -25.35
CA LEU A 264 -0.20 -20.12 -23.89
C LEU A 264 -0.04 -21.56 -23.43
N ASP A 265 1.13 -21.86 -22.86
CA ASP A 265 1.38 -23.14 -22.21
C ASP A 265 1.45 -22.96 -20.69
N LEU A 266 0.47 -23.54 -20.00
CA LEU A 266 0.36 -23.62 -18.55
C LEU A 266 0.26 -25.08 -18.10
N SER A 267 0.72 -26.03 -18.92
CA SER A 267 0.70 -27.46 -18.59
C SER A 267 1.50 -27.82 -17.34
N CYS A 268 2.46 -26.98 -16.94
CA CYS A 268 3.21 -27.13 -15.70
C CYS A 268 2.42 -26.73 -14.43
N LEU A 269 1.23 -26.14 -14.57
CA LEU A 269 0.40 -25.71 -13.43
C LEU A 269 -0.61 -26.81 -13.06
N GLY A 270 -0.21 -27.75 -12.20
CA GLY A 270 -1.00 -28.95 -11.90
C GLY A 270 -2.33 -28.69 -11.17
N ASN A 271 -2.40 -27.60 -10.40
CA ASN A 271 -3.55 -27.25 -9.57
C ASN A 271 -4.32 -26.02 -10.09
N LEU A 272 -4.11 -25.62 -11.35
CA LEU A 272 -4.85 -24.53 -11.93
C LEU A 272 -6.34 -24.89 -11.98
N GLU A 273 -7.18 -24.08 -11.30
CA GLU A 273 -8.62 -24.27 -11.25
C GLU A 273 -9.35 -23.33 -12.21
N GLN A 274 -8.86 -22.10 -12.35
CA GLN A 274 -9.51 -21.05 -13.12
C GLN A 274 -8.50 -20.27 -13.97
N LEU A 275 -8.80 -20.21 -15.27
CA LEU A 275 -8.03 -19.45 -16.24
C LEU A 275 -8.89 -18.43 -16.96
N HIS A 276 -8.48 -17.17 -16.91
CA HIS A 276 -8.97 -16.10 -17.76
C HIS A 276 -7.89 -15.70 -18.77
N CYS A 277 -8.14 -15.95 -20.05
CA CYS A 277 -7.23 -15.60 -21.15
C CYS A 277 -7.97 -14.92 -22.32
N GLU A 278 -9.14 -14.35 -22.05
CA GLU A 278 -9.93 -13.61 -23.03
C GLU A 278 -9.18 -12.41 -23.61
N ARG A 279 -9.56 -11.97 -24.81
CA ARG A 279 -9.03 -10.76 -25.47
C ARG A 279 -7.50 -10.80 -25.59
N ASN A 280 -7.01 -11.89 -26.18
CA ASN A 280 -5.62 -12.09 -26.58
C ASN A 280 -5.58 -12.40 -28.09
N ARG A 281 -4.49 -13.02 -28.57
CA ARG A 281 -4.31 -13.48 -29.95
C ARG A 281 -4.00 -14.97 -30.00
N LEU A 282 -4.48 -15.72 -29.00
CA LEU A 282 -4.12 -17.12 -28.80
C LEU A 282 -4.57 -17.96 -30.00
N GLN A 283 -3.64 -18.78 -30.51
CA GLN A 283 -3.88 -19.83 -31.48
C GLN A 283 -3.76 -21.20 -30.80
N GLU A 284 -2.83 -21.32 -29.86
CA GLU A 284 -2.52 -22.55 -29.14
C GLU A 284 -2.67 -22.34 -27.62
N LEU A 285 -3.33 -23.30 -26.96
CA LEU A 285 -3.51 -23.33 -25.52
C LEU A 285 -3.22 -24.74 -24.99
N SER A 286 -2.21 -24.86 -24.13
CA SER A 286 -1.84 -26.12 -23.47
C SER A 286 -2.03 -26.00 -21.97
N LEU A 287 -2.84 -26.86 -21.37
CA LEU A 287 -3.15 -26.81 -19.94
C LEU A 287 -3.02 -28.19 -19.28
N CYS A 288 -2.91 -28.18 -17.95
CA CYS A 288 -3.05 -29.37 -17.12
C CYS A 288 -4.51 -29.56 -16.71
N GLY A 289 -5.10 -30.71 -17.02
CA GLY A 289 -6.54 -30.96 -16.84
C GLY A 289 -6.98 -31.40 -15.43
N PHE A 290 -6.05 -31.67 -14.50
CA PHE A 290 -6.37 -32.34 -13.23
C PHE A 290 -7.33 -31.56 -12.33
N SER A 291 -7.11 -30.25 -12.19
CA SER A 291 -7.84 -29.40 -11.23
C SER A 291 -8.72 -28.34 -11.88
N LEU A 292 -8.72 -28.26 -13.23
CA LEU A 292 -9.42 -27.21 -13.97
C LEU A 292 -10.93 -27.30 -13.77
N LYS A 293 -11.51 -26.18 -13.32
CA LYS A 293 -12.95 -25.97 -13.15
C LYS A 293 -13.53 -25.07 -14.24
N SER A 294 -12.77 -24.06 -14.67
CA SER A 294 -13.25 -23.09 -15.67
C SER A 294 -12.10 -22.49 -16.50
N VAL A 295 -12.36 -22.35 -17.81
CA VAL A 295 -11.45 -21.69 -18.76
C VAL A 295 -12.26 -20.70 -19.58
N PHE A 296 -11.87 -19.43 -19.52
CA PHE A 296 -12.48 -18.35 -20.28
C PHE A 296 -11.48 -17.88 -21.35
N ALA A 297 -11.72 -18.29 -22.60
CA ALA A 297 -10.79 -18.04 -23.72
C ALA A 297 -11.43 -17.25 -24.88
N SER A 298 -12.55 -16.56 -24.64
CA SER A 298 -13.26 -15.81 -25.68
C SER A 298 -12.43 -14.67 -26.28
N PHE A 299 -12.73 -14.25 -27.50
CA PHE A 299 -11.98 -13.19 -28.21
C PHE A 299 -10.49 -13.53 -28.40
N ASN A 300 -10.24 -14.72 -28.97
CA ASN A 300 -8.94 -15.21 -29.42
C ASN A 300 -9.07 -15.79 -30.85
N SER A 301 -7.97 -16.25 -31.43
CA SER A 301 -7.91 -16.88 -32.75
C SER A 301 -7.61 -18.37 -32.65
N MET A 302 -8.25 -19.05 -31.69
CA MET A 302 -7.92 -20.42 -31.29
C MET A 302 -8.05 -21.40 -32.45
N SER A 303 -6.99 -22.17 -32.69
CA SER A 303 -6.97 -23.29 -33.63
C SER A 303 -6.67 -24.62 -32.93
N PHE A 304 -5.99 -24.59 -31.78
CA PHE A 304 -5.54 -25.78 -31.07
C PHE A 304 -5.67 -25.63 -29.55
N ILE A 305 -6.20 -26.66 -28.89
CA ILE A 305 -6.27 -26.78 -27.43
C ILE A 305 -5.75 -28.17 -27.05
N SER A 306 -4.77 -28.22 -26.15
CA SER A 306 -4.24 -29.43 -25.55
C SER A 306 -4.52 -29.46 -24.05
N LEU A 307 -5.01 -30.62 -23.58
CA LEU A 307 -5.19 -30.91 -22.16
C LEU A 307 -4.32 -32.10 -21.79
N CYS A 308 -3.28 -31.86 -21.00
CA CYS A 308 -2.42 -32.90 -20.46
C CYS A 308 -3.01 -33.42 -19.15
N TYR A 309 -3.08 -34.75 -19.01
CA TYR A 309 -3.46 -35.46 -17.78
C TYR A 309 -2.32 -36.37 -17.29
N SER A 310 -1.10 -36.16 -17.77
CA SER A 310 0.09 -36.86 -17.29
C SER A 310 0.77 -36.02 -16.22
N LEU A 311 0.96 -36.59 -15.03
CA LEU A 311 1.88 -36.05 -14.04
C LEU A 311 3.30 -36.22 -14.61
N LEU A 312 3.96 -35.11 -14.96
CA LEU A 312 5.43 -35.09 -15.11
C LEU A 312 6.06 -35.16 -13.72
#